data_AF-A0A847KF24-F1
#
_entry.id   AF-A0A847KF24-F1
#
_cell.length_a   1.000
_cell.length_b   1.000
_cell.length_c   1.000
_cell.angle_alpha   90.00
_cell.angle_beta   90.00
_cell.angle_gamma   90.00
#
_symmetry.space_group_name_H-M   'P 1'
#
loop_
_entity.id
_entity.type
_entity.pdbx_description
1 polymer ?
#
loop_
_entity_poly.entity_id
_entity_poly.type
_entity_poly.pdbx_seq_one_letter_code
_entity_poly.pdbx_strand_id
1 'polypeptide(L)'
;MNGGLPVLVRQVRHELIALLRTPLTMILSVAFPLLFFVLLAALIGNAVVDERTGVRLVQFLAPALASFGVIMATFSFLASGLAEARATGVLKRQSGTPLPRWALIGGRIGAAVLLGLIAVALVLGVGAALYELQILGRSIVALVVTLLVSSFSFAALGIALALLLPTVPMVVAVTNGIAIVLSFISGVFMVSGETPEWMNTIAWIFPLKHMVTVFSDALNPYLTGSGFQWDHLAVIALWGVAGALMALWALRGGREARPAVERAGGARVVPADASPLRAGRPSLWTLFTGQVAHAQAILWRDASSVFFAVVFPLLLVAIIPTVNGGGDLEIREGLLLGTFFAATMAIYGSAVTSFVNMPQGLAEDRERGVLKRTRATPLPTGVMLAGRVVAALVVSLLTLVAIALLAVAMYSPPVPPGWPVGLLVFVLSATTFALVGLAVASLVHSGQAVLGATLGTLLPLCFISDIFVAGVDLPDVLDTIGWIFPLRHAARAMTDSVTAVAGPFPWSHVAVILAWAAVSVVVIATRFRSEAVKEGRPARARVSAARG
;
A
#
# COMPACT_ATOMS: atom_id res chain seq x y z
N MET A 1 -43.34 7.33 10.53
CA MET A 1 -41.88 7.11 10.76
C MET A 1 -41.27 6.20 9.67
N ASN A 2 -41.62 6.36 8.38
CA ASN A 2 -41.31 5.37 7.32
C ASN A 2 -40.10 5.74 6.42
N GLY A 3 -39.16 6.55 6.92
CA GLY A 3 -38.08 7.14 6.09
C GLY A 3 -36.68 6.57 6.27
N GLY A 4 -36.46 5.59 7.16
CA GLY A 4 -35.11 5.13 7.51
C GLY A 4 -34.36 4.46 6.36
N LEU A 5 -35.00 3.47 5.70
CA LEU A 5 -34.37 2.69 4.64
C LEU A 5 -33.98 3.56 3.42
N PRO A 6 -34.82 4.49 2.92
CA PRO A 6 -34.41 5.41 1.85
C PRO A 6 -33.21 6.29 2.22
N VAL A 7 -33.10 6.73 3.48
CA VAL A 7 -31.97 7.53 3.96
C VAL A 7 -30.69 6.69 3.99
N LEU A 8 -30.76 5.46 4.49
CA LEU A 8 -29.63 4.54 4.48
C LEU A 8 -29.13 4.27 3.06
N VAL A 9 -30.03 3.95 2.12
CA VAL A 9 -29.66 3.69 0.71
C VAL A 9 -28.98 4.91 0.08
N ARG A 10 -29.50 6.12 0.35
CA ARG A 10 -28.86 7.36 -0.12
C ARG A 10 -27.47 7.56 0.48
N GLN A 11 -27.29 7.24 1.76
CA GLN A 11 -25.98 7.32 2.41
C GLN A 11 -25.00 6.28 1.85
N VAL A 12 -25.45 5.04 1.65
CA VAL A 12 -24.64 3.98 1.01
C VAL A 12 -24.19 4.44 -0.37
N ARG A 13 -25.11 4.99 -1.19
CA ARG A 13 -24.77 5.53 -2.51
C ARG A 13 -23.77 6.67 -2.43
N HIS A 14 -23.93 7.58 -1.48
CA HIS A 14 -23.00 8.70 -1.28
C HIS A 14 -21.59 8.21 -0.95
N GLU A 15 -21.46 7.31 0.02
CA GLU A 15 -20.18 6.73 0.44
C GLU A 15 -19.55 5.91 -0.70
N LEU A 16 -20.34 5.11 -1.42
CA LEU A 16 -19.85 4.36 -2.58
C LEU A 16 -19.31 5.28 -3.69
N ILE A 17 -20.02 6.36 -4.03
CA ILE A 17 -19.53 7.35 -5.01
C ILE A 17 -18.24 8.01 -4.51
N ALA A 18 -18.12 8.29 -3.22
CA ALA A 18 -16.89 8.85 -2.66
C ALA A 18 -15.71 7.87 -2.81
N LEU A 19 -15.92 6.59 -2.50
CA LEU A 19 -14.90 5.54 -2.64
C LEU A 19 -14.51 5.28 -4.10
N LEU A 20 -15.47 5.29 -5.03
CA LEU A 20 -15.22 5.16 -6.46
C LEU A 20 -14.41 6.34 -7.03
N ARG A 21 -14.46 7.51 -6.37
CA ARG A 21 -13.69 8.70 -6.74
C ARG A 21 -12.31 8.76 -6.10
N THR A 22 -11.98 7.86 -5.17
CA THR A 22 -10.64 7.73 -4.59
C THR A 22 -9.89 6.60 -5.30
N PRO A 23 -9.05 6.92 -6.30
CA PRO A 23 -8.44 5.91 -7.19
C PRO A 23 -7.61 4.88 -6.41
N LEU A 24 -6.92 5.30 -5.35
CA LEU A 24 -6.14 4.42 -4.50
C LEU A 24 -6.98 3.31 -3.87
N THR A 25 -8.16 3.64 -3.34
CA THR A 25 -9.06 2.67 -2.73
C THR A 25 -9.50 1.64 -3.75
N MET A 26 -9.85 2.07 -4.97
CA MET A 26 -10.25 1.15 -6.04
C MET A 26 -9.11 0.25 -6.48
N ILE A 27 -7.90 0.80 -6.61
CA ILE A 27 -6.71 0.05 -7.01
C ILE A 27 -6.42 -1.04 -5.98
N LEU A 28 -6.44 -0.74 -4.69
CA LEU A 28 -6.01 -1.70 -3.67
C LEU A 28 -7.14 -2.65 -3.19
N SER A 29 -8.40 -2.25 -3.22
CA SER A 29 -9.53 -3.12 -2.78
C SER A 29 -10.04 -4.04 -3.88
N VAL A 30 -10.08 -3.54 -5.12
CA VAL A 30 -10.70 -4.24 -6.25
C VAL A 30 -9.66 -4.64 -7.26
N ALA A 31 -8.84 -3.69 -7.74
CA ALA A 31 -7.94 -3.97 -8.84
C ALA A 31 -6.79 -4.89 -8.42
N PHE A 32 -6.24 -4.78 -7.21
CA PHE A 32 -5.11 -5.59 -6.75
C PHE A 32 -5.45 -7.08 -6.65
N PRO A 33 -6.48 -7.52 -5.90
CA PRO A 33 -6.81 -8.94 -5.87
C PRO A 33 -7.18 -9.48 -7.26
N LEU A 34 -7.86 -8.69 -8.10
CA LEU A 34 -8.17 -9.09 -9.47
C LEU A 34 -6.90 -9.19 -10.34
N LEU A 35 -6.03 -8.20 -10.30
CA LEU A 35 -4.78 -8.16 -11.07
C LEU A 35 -3.86 -9.29 -10.64
N PHE A 36 -3.74 -9.54 -9.34
CA PHE A 36 -2.94 -10.63 -8.81
C PHE A 36 -3.52 -12.00 -9.20
N PHE A 37 -4.85 -12.14 -9.20
CA PHE A 37 -5.54 -13.34 -9.69
C PHE A 37 -5.24 -13.59 -11.17
N VAL A 38 -5.50 -12.60 -12.03
CA VAL A 38 -5.30 -12.68 -13.48
C VAL A 38 -3.84 -12.95 -13.80
N LEU A 39 -2.92 -12.25 -13.13
CA LEU A 39 -1.49 -12.44 -13.33
C LEU A 39 -1.10 -13.88 -13.01
N LEU A 40 -1.35 -14.37 -11.80
CA LEU A 40 -0.93 -15.73 -11.43
C LEU A 40 -1.64 -16.80 -12.25
N ALA A 41 -2.94 -16.63 -12.56
CA ALA A 41 -3.69 -17.57 -13.38
C ALA A 41 -3.18 -17.60 -14.84
N ALA A 42 -2.85 -16.44 -15.42
CA ALA A 42 -2.24 -16.36 -16.75
C ALA A 42 -0.84 -16.98 -16.79
N LEU A 43 -0.12 -16.83 -15.68
CA LEU A 43 1.31 -17.07 -15.62
C LEU A 43 1.65 -18.52 -15.27
N ILE A 44 0.98 -19.07 -14.27
CA ILE A 44 1.16 -20.48 -13.84
C ILE A 44 0.27 -21.41 -14.69
N GLY A 45 -0.76 -20.85 -15.34
CA GLY A 45 -1.78 -21.60 -16.05
C GLY A 45 -2.77 -22.28 -15.10
N ASN A 46 -3.76 -22.98 -15.66
CA ASN A 46 -4.78 -23.70 -14.89
C ASN A 46 -4.31 -25.11 -14.51
N ALA A 47 -3.07 -25.22 -14.01
CA ALA A 47 -2.46 -26.49 -13.63
C ALA A 47 -3.17 -27.11 -12.41
N VAL A 48 -3.09 -28.44 -12.28
CA VAL A 48 -3.53 -29.16 -11.08
C VAL A 48 -2.52 -28.86 -9.97
N VAL A 49 -2.99 -28.26 -8.87
CA VAL A 49 -2.13 -27.82 -7.75
C VAL A 49 -2.05 -28.87 -6.64
N ASP A 50 -3.12 -29.66 -6.50
CA ASP A 50 -3.14 -30.78 -5.57
C ASP A 50 -3.43 -32.05 -6.36
N GLU A 51 -2.40 -32.88 -6.54
CA GLU A 51 -2.50 -34.17 -7.23
C GLU A 51 -3.43 -35.15 -6.51
N ARG A 52 -3.67 -34.97 -5.19
CA ARG A 52 -4.52 -35.85 -4.38
C ARG A 52 -6.00 -35.53 -4.54
N THR A 53 -6.35 -34.26 -4.74
CA THR A 53 -7.74 -33.82 -4.91
C THR A 53 -8.09 -33.49 -6.35
N GLY A 54 -7.10 -33.29 -7.24
CA GLY A 54 -7.32 -32.88 -8.63
C GLY A 54 -7.80 -31.43 -8.76
N VAL A 55 -7.67 -30.60 -7.71
CA VAL A 55 -8.10 -29.20 -7.72
C VAL A 55 -7.12 -28.35 -8.51
N ARG A 56 -7.65 -27.55 -9.43
CA ARG A 56 -6.86 -26.65 -10.27
C ARG A 56 -6.49 -25.36 -9.54
N LEU A 57 -5.38 -24.74 -9.92
CA LEU A 57 -4.86 -23.51 -9.33
C LEU A 57 -5.91 -22.41 -9.24
N VAL A 58 -6.66 -22.21 -10.32
CA VAL A 58 -7.65 -21.13 -10.41
C VAL A 58 -8.76 -21.32 -9.37
N GLN A 59 -9.15 -22.58 -9.11
CA GLN A 59 -10.15 -22.95 -8.12
C GLN A 59 -9.67 -22.73 -6.68
N PHE A 60 -8.36 -22.81 -6.46
CA PHE A 60 -7.72 -22.53 -5.17
C PHE A 60 -7.45 -21.02 -4.97
N LEU A 61 -7.01 -20.33 -6.01
CA LEU A 61 -6.58 -18.93 -5.94
C LEU A 61 -7.75 -17.94 -5.89
N ALA A 62 -8.81 -18.19 -6.65
CA ALA A 62 -9.99 -17.33 -6.68
C ALA A 62 -10.62 -17.07 -5.28
N PRO A 63 -10.90 -18.09 -4.43
CA PRO A 63 -11.47 -17.86 -3.10
C PRO A 63 -10.53 -17.10 -2.16
N ALA A 64 -9.23 -17.34 -2.25
CA ALA A 64 -8.21 -16.65 -1.47
C ALA A 64 -8.16 -15.14 -1.81
N LEU A 65 -8.14 -14.79 -3.10
CA LEU A 65 -8.06 -13.39 -3.53
C LEU A 65 -9.39 -12.65 -3.43
N ALA A 66 -10.51 -13.36 -3.59
CA ALA A 66 -11.82 -12.84 -3.22
C ALA A 66 -11.87 -12.48 -1.72
N SER A 67 -11.36 -13.36 -0.85
CA SER A 67 -11.23 -13.12 0.59
C SER A 67 -10.36 -11.90 0.91
N PHE A 68 -9.24 -11.74 0.21
CA PHE A 68 -8.38 -10.55 0.33
C PHE A 68 -9.13 -9.25 -0.02
N GLY A 69 -9.91 -9.26 -1.10
CA GLY A 69 -10.73 -8.11 -1.48
C GLY A 69 -11.76 -7.74 -0.40
N VAL A 70 -12.41 -8.73 0.21
CA VAL A 70 -13.38 -8.53 1.29
C VAL A 70 -12.72 -7.90 2.51
N ILE A 71 -11.61 -8.44 3.03
CA ILE A 71 -10.94 -7.87 4.20
C ILE A 71 -10.42 -6.46 3.90
N MET A 72 -9.82 -6.21 2.74
CA MET A 72 -9.36 -4.87 2.39
C MET A 72 -10.49 -3.85 2.35
N ALA A 73 -11.62 -4.18 1.73
CA ALA A 73 -12.79 -3.30 1.63
C ALA A 73 -13.45 -3.04 3.00
N THR A 74 -13.69 -4.10 3.77
CA THR A 74 -14.56 -4.07 4.96
C THR A 74 -13.80 -3.79 6.26
N PHE A 75 -12.51 -4.11 6.33
CA PHE A 75 -11.64 -3.80 7.46
C PHE A 75 -10.83 -2.53 7.21
N SER A 76 -9.89 -2.57 6.27
CA SER A 76 -8.86 -1.53 6.10
C SER A 76 -9.40 -0.21 5.56
N PHE A 77 -10.15 -0.24 4.45
CA PHE A 77 -10.66 0.99 3.84
C PHE A 77 -11.80 1.60 4.63
N LEU A 78 -12.67 0.79 5.23
CA LEU A 78 -13.69 1.28 6.15
C LEU A 78 -13.06 2.02 7.34
N ALA A 79 -12.06 1.41 8.00
CA ALA A 79 -11.38 2.01 9.14
C ALA A 79 -10.68 3.32 8.77
N SER A 80 -9.91 3.30 7.67
CA SER A 80 -9.18 4.47 7.18
C SER A 80 -10.11 5.60 6.76
N GLY A 81 -11.20 5.28 6.04
CA GLY A 81 -12.20 6.26 5.62
C GLY A 81 -12.97 6.86 6.80
N LEU A 82 -13.22 6.09 7.87
CA LEU A 82 -13.80 6.60 9.11
C LEU A 82 -12.82 7.52 9.85
N ALA A 83 -11.55 7.13 9.95
CA ALA A 83 -10.51 7.95 10.55
C ALA A 83 -10.34 9.28 9.82
N GLU A 84 -10.36 9.26 8.49
CA GLU A 84 -10.27 10.45 7.64
C GLU A 84 -11.48 11.37 7.82
N ALA A 85 -12.69 10.81 7.84
CA ALA A 85 -13.92 11.58 8.08
C ALA A 85 -13.93 12.24 9.48
N ARG A 86 -13.30 11.60 10.47
CA ARG A 86 -13.08 12.17 11.80
C ARG A 86 -12.03 13.29 11.76
N ALA A 87 -10.89 13.06 11.12
CA ALA A 87 -9.77 14.01 11.05
C ALA A 87 -10.14 15.32 10.34
N THR A 88 -10.93 15.24 9.26
CA THR A 88 -11.39 16.39 8.46
C THR A 88 -12.64 17.08 9.02
N GLY A 89 -13.19 16.56 10.13
CA GLY A 89 -14.42 17.06 10.74
C GLY A 89 -15.67 16.83 9.89
N VAL A 90 -15.60 16.05 8.81
CA VAL A 90 -16.78 15.66 8.00
C VAL A 90 -17.82 14.98 8.89
N LEU A 91 -17.38 14.08 9.77
CA LEU A 91 -18.27 13.36 10.67
C LEU A 91 -18.99 14.30 11.66
N LYS A 92 -18.30 15.36 12.14
CA LYS A 92 -18.90 16.40 13.00
C LYS A 92 -19.95 17.20 12.24
N ARG A 93 -19.68 17.60 10.99
CA ARG A 93 -20.63 18.33 10.14
C ARG A 93 -21.85 17.48 9.79
N GLN A 94 -21.65 16.22 9.42
CA GLN A 94 -22.75 15.28 9.14
C GLN A 94 -23.61 15.01 10.39
N SER A 95 -22.98 14.93 11.57
CA SER A 95 -23.70 14.73 12.84
C SER A 95 -24.56 15.92 13.27
N GLY A 96 -24.33 17.11 12.70
CA GLY A 96 -25.17 18.30 12.91
C GLY A 96 -26.42 18.37 12.02
N THR A 97 -26.57 17.42 11.09
CA THR A 97 -27.74 17.32 10.21
C THR A 97 -28.79 16.38 10.83
N PRO A 98 -30.05 16.35 10.35
CA PRO A 98 -31.06 15.39 10.81
C PRO A 98 -30.77 13.93 10.41
N LEU A 99 -29.57 13.61 9.89
CA LEU A 99 -29.14 12.25 9.59
C LEU A 99 -28.89 11.47 10.88
N PRO A 100 -29.59 10.35 11.12
CA PRO A 100 -29.37 9.56 12.32
C PRO A 100 -28.00 8.85 12.26
N ARG A 101 -27.32 8.73 13.41
CA ARG A 101 -25.97 8.12 13.51
C ARG A 101 -25.91 6.70 12.95
N TRP A 102 -26.98 5.91 13.11
CA TRP A 102 -27.06 4.56 12.58
C TRP A 102 -27.03 4.55 11.04
N ALA A 103 -27.60 5.57 10.38
CA ALA A 103 -27.56 5.69 8.92
C ALA A 103 -26.19 6.12 8.42
N LEU A 104 -25.48 7.00 9.17
CA LEU A 104 -24.10 7.39 8.84
C LEU A 104 -23.14 6.20 8.88
N ILE A 105 -23.17 5.43 9.98
CA ILE A 105 -22.31 4.24 10.14
C ILE A 105 -22.76 3.12 9.20
N GLY A 106 -24.06 2.84 9.15
CA GLY A 106 -24.64 1.83 8.27
C GLY A 106 -24.39 2.11 6.80
N GLY A 107 -24.34 3.39 6.40
CA GLY A 107 -24.00 3.79 5.04
C GLY A 107 -22.57 3.45 4.65
N ARG A 108 -21.62 3.65 5.57
CA ARG A 108 -20.20 3.31 5.37
C ARG A 108 -20.00 1.80 5.33
N ILE A 109 -20.60 1.07 6.27
CA ILE A 109 -20.57 -0.40 6.28
C ILE A 109 -21.18 -0.95 5.00
N GLY A 110 -22.36 -0.45 4.60
CA GLY A 110 -23.03 -0.87 3.37
C GLY A 110 -22.20 -0.60 2.11
N ALA A 111 -21.54 0.56 2.01
CA ALA A 111 -20.65 0.86 0.89
C ALA A 111 -19.42 -0.08 0.87
N ALA A 112 -18.83 -0.37 2.04
CA ALA A 112 -17.72 -1.31 2.16
C ALA A 112 -18.11 -2.75 1.80
N VAL A 113 -19.29 -3.21 2.24
CA VAL A 113 -19.85 -4.52 1.87
C VAL A 113 -20.08 -4.61 0.36
N LEU A 114 -20.66 -3.58 -0.26
CA LEU A 114 -20.84 -3.52 -1.72
C LEU A 114 -19.51 -3.54 -2.46
N LEU A 115 -18.50 -2.85 -1.96
CA LEU A 115 -17.16 -2.87 -2.55
C LEU A 115 -16.51 -4.26 -2.44
N GLY A 116 -16.66 -4.94 -1.30
CA GLY A 116 -16.24 -6.33 -1.13
C GLY A 116 -16.98 -7.28 -2.07
N LEU A 117 -18.30 -7.13 -2.22
CA LEU A 117 -19.11 -7.87 -3.19
C LEU A 117 -18.62 -7.66 -4.62
N ILE A 118 -18.30 -6.42 -5.00
CA ILE A 118 -17.73 -6.10 -6.31
C ILE A 118 -16.39 -6.80 -6.50
N ALA A 119 -15.50 -6.78 -5.50
CA ALA A 119 -14.21 -7.46 -5.58
C ALA A 119 -14.37 -8.97 -5.78
N VAL A 120 -15.25 -9.63 -4.99
CA VAL A 120 -15.53 -11.07 -5.13
C VAL A 120 -16.16 -11.38 -6.49
N ALA A 121 -17.18 -10.61 -6.91
CA ALA A 121 -17.85 -10.81 -8.18
C ALA A 121 -16.90 -10.66 -9.37
N LEU A 122 -15.95 -9.72 -9.30
CA LEU A 122 -14.94 -9.53 -10.34
C LEU A 122 -13.94 -10.68 -10.39
N VAL A 123 -13.39 -11.10 -9.24
CA VAL A 123 -12.44 -12.24 -9.20
C VAL A 123 -13.11 -13.52 -9.71
N LEU A 124 -14.29 -13.86 -9.19
CA LEU A 124 -15.02 -15.06 -9.61
C LEU A 124 -15.51 -14.97 -11.06
N GLY A 125 -16.03 -13.81 -11.48
CA GLY A 125 -16.54 -13.59 -12.83
C GLY A 125 -15.43 -13.68 -13.89
N VAL A 126 -14.28 -13.06 -13.64
CA VAL A 126 -13.12 -13.15 -14.55
C VAL A 126 -12.53 -14.56 -14.54
N GLY A 127 -12.45 -15.21 -13.37
CA GLY A 127 -12.04 -16.61 -13.28
C GLY A 127 -12.92 -17.55 -14.10
N ALA A 128 -14.25 -17.37 -14.03
CA ALA A 128 -15.19 -18.19 -14.78
C ALA A 128 -15.13 -17.90 -16.29
N ALA A 129 -14.99 -16.63 -16.67
CA ALA A 129 -15.00 -16.22 -18.08
C ALA A 129 -13.70 -16.55 -18.83
N LEU A 130 -12.53 -16.45 -18.17
CA LEU A 130 -11.22 -16.55 -18.84
C LEU A 130 -10.42 -17.79 -18.46
N TYR A 131 -10.71 -18.42 -17.30
CA TYR A 131 -9.84 -19.44 -16.70
C TYR A 131 -10.57 -20.72 -16.30
N GLU A 132 -11.77 -20.96 -16.84
CA GLU A 132 -12.57 -22.16 -16.58
C GLU A 132 -12.88 -22.41 -15.09
N LEU A 133 -12.96 -21.35 -14.27
CA LEU A 133 -13.36 -21.48 -12.86
C LEU A 133 -14.78 -22.04 -12.78
N GLN A 134 -14.96 -23.12 -12.04
CA GLN A 134 -16.28 -23.72 -11.83
C GLN A 134 -16.97 -23.04 -10.66
N ILE A 135 -18.03 -22.27 -10.96
CA ILE A 135 -18.90 -21.71 -9.93
C ILE A 135 -20.03 -22.71 -9.66
N LEU A 136 -20.05 -23.24 -8.45
CA LEU A 136 -20.99 -24.27 -8.05
C LEU A 136 -22.28 -23.63 -7.54
N GLY A 137 -23.36 -23.72 -8.32
CA GLY A 137 -24.67 -23.14 -7.97
C GLY A 137 -25.17 -23.53 -6.57
N ARG A 138 -24.82 -24.75 -6.12
CA ARG A 138 -25.17 -25.30 -4.80
C ARG A 138 -24.64 -24.50 -3.61
N SER A 139 -23.52 -23.78 -3.77
CA SER A 139 -22.79 -23.10 -2.69
C SER A 139 -22.87 -21.57 -2.75
N ILE A 140 -23.54 -21.00 -3.77
CA ILE A 140 -23.67 -19.54 -3.93
C ILE A 140 -24.30 -18.91 -2.69
N VAL A 141 -25.34 -19.52 -2.13
CA VAL A 141 -26.00 -19.01 -0.92
C VAL A 141 -25.04 -19.01 0.27
N ALA A 142 -24.25 -20.07 0.45
CA ALA A 142 -23.25 -20.15 1.51
C ALA A 142 -22.12 -19.11 1.32
N LEU A 143 -21.67 -18.86 0.09
CA LEU A 143 -20.70 -17.81 -0.23
C LEU A 143 -21.24 -16.43 0.13
N VAL A 144 -22.47 -16.10 -0.27
CA VAL A 144 -23.10 -14.81 0.02
C VAL A 144 -23.29 -14.61 1.53
N VAL A 145 -23.79 -15.62 2.25
CA VAL A 145 -23.97 -15.54 3.71
C VAL A 145 -22.63 -15.36 4.41
N THR A 146 -21.62 -16.17 4.05
CA THR A 146 -20.27 -16.07 4.62
C THR A 146 -19.66 -14.69 4.34
N LEU A 147 -19.79 -14.18 3.12
CA LEU A 147 -19.32 -12.85 2.76
C LEU A 147 -19.96 -11.78 3.65
N LEU A 148 -21.28 -11.83 3.84
CA LEU A 148 -21.99 -10.85 4.67
C LEU A 148 -21.53 -10.93 6.13
N VAL A 149 -21.50 -12.14 6.72
CA VAL A 149 -21.06 -12.35 8.10
C VAL A 149 -19.62 -11.88 8.31
N SER A 150 -18.71 -12.25 7.41
CA SER A 150 -17.32 -11.78 7.43
C SER A 150 -17.21 -10.28 7.27
N SER A 151 -17.96 -9.68 6.35
CA SER A 151 -17.95 -8.24 6.11
C SER A 151 -18.38 -7.44 7.33
N PHE A 152 -19.45 -7.89 8.02
CA PHE A 152 -19.89 -7.24 9.27
C PHE A 152 -18.87 -7.45 10.40
N SER A 153 -18.27 -8.63 10.48
CA SER A 153 -17.23 -8.94 11.48
C SER A 153 -15.99 -8.06 11.32
N PHE A 154 -15.44 -8.01 10.10
CA PHE A 154 -14.32 -7.15 9.73
C PHE A 154 -14.65 -5.66 9.87
N ALA A 155 -15.87 -5.24 9.50
CA ALA A 155 -16.30 -3.86 9.68
C ALA A 155 -16.30 -3.45 11.16
N ALA A 156 -16.80 -4.31 12.05
CA ALA A 156 -16.81 -4.04 13.48
C ALA A 156 -15.39 -3.91 14.04
N LEU A 157 -14.48 -4.81 13.66
CA LEU A 157 -13.06 -4.76 14.05
C LEU A 157 -12.35 -3.52 13.50
N GLY A 158 -12.60 -3.16 12.24
CA GLY A 158 -12.01 -1.98 11.60
C GLY A 158 -12.49 -0.68 12.24
N ILE A 159 -13.78 -0.57 12.53
CA ILE A 159 -14.34 0.58 13.26
C ILE A 159 -13.72 0.69 14.66
N ALA A 160 -13.58 -0.43 15.38
CA ALA A 160 -12.96 -0.42 16.70
C ALA A 160 -11.52 0.13 16.66
N LEU A 161 -10.70 -0.31 15.71
CA LEU A 161 -9.35 0.23 15.54
C LEU A 161 -9.33 1.71 15.13
N ALA A 162 -10.23 2.12 14.23
CA ALA A 162 -10.34 3.53 13.83
C ALA A 162 -10.69 4.46 15.01
N LEU A 163 -11.46 3.96 15.98
CA LEU A 163 -11.79 4.72 17.19
C LEU A 163 -10.62 4.80 18.17
N LEU A 164 -9.86 3.71 18.32
CA LEU A 164 -8.75 3.59 19.27
C LEU A 164 -7.45 4.27 18.82
N LEU A 165 -7.21 4.36 17.50
CA LEU A 165 -5.98 4.92 16.97
C LEU A 165 -6.10 6.44 16.74
N PRO A 166 -5.04 7.24 17.04
CA PRO A 166 -5.13 8.70 17.09
C PRO A 166 -5.08 9.40 15.73
N THR A 167 -4.38 8.83 14.76
CA THR A 167 -4.11 9.49 13.48
C THR A 167 -4.50 8.60 12.32
N VAL A 168 -4.90 9.21 11.21
CA VAL A 168 -5.25 8.47 9.97
C VAL A 168 -4.08 7.59 9.51
N PRO A 169 -2.82 8.05 9.49
CA PRO A 169 -1.74 7.20 9.04
C PRO A 169 -1.47 6.01 9.98
N MET A 170 -1.70 6.15 11.29
CA MET A 170 -1.64 5.01 12.21
C MET A 170 -2.75 3.99 11.94
N VAL A 171 -3.97 4.45 11.64
CA VAL A 171 -5.07 3.55 11.24
C VAL A 171 -4.69 2.77 9.99
N VAL A 172 -4.25 3.46 8.93
CA VAL A 172 -3.84 2.84 7.67
C VAL A 172 -2.73 1.81 7.89
N ALA A 173 -1.67 2.18 8.62
CA ALA A 173 -0.54 1.29 8.90
C ALA A 173 -0.95 0.04 9.66
N VAL A 174 -1.71 0.20 10.74
CA VAL A 174 -2.12 -0.91 11.61
C VAL A 174 -3.11 -1.82 10.90
N THR A 175 -4.13 -1.28 10.23
CA THR A 175 -5.13 -2.12 9.56
C THR A 175 -4.55 -2.86 8.37
N ASN A 176 -3.73 -2.20 7.54
CA ASN A 176 -3.08 -2.88 6.42
C ASN A 176 -2.02 -3.88 6.89
N GLY A 177 -1.25 -3.56 7.93
CA GLY A 177 -0.33 -4.50 8.55
C GLY A 177 -1.03 -5.76 9.05
N ILE A 178 -2.11 -5.60 9.82
CA ILE A 178 -2.93 -6.74 10.28
C ILE A 178 -3.49 -7.51 9.09
N ALA A 179 -4.09 -6.83 8.10
CA ALA A 179 -4.69 -7.51 6.94
C ALA A 179 -3.66 -8.32 6.15
N ILE A 180 -2.48 -7.76 5.89
CA ILE A 180 -1.40 -8.41 5.14
C ILE A 180 -0.84 -9.60 5.93
N VAL A 181 -0.47 -9.41 7.20
CA VAL A 181 0.07 -10.48 8.05
C VAL A 181 -0.94 -11.62 8.17
N LEU A 182 -2.21 -11.30 8.46
CA LEU A 182 -3.25 -12.32 8.56
C LEU A 182 -3.48 -13.02 7.22
N SER A 183 -3.33 -12.33 6.09
CA SER A 183 -3.49 -12.95 4.76
C SER A 183 -2.41 -14.01 4.51
N PHE A 184 -1.15 -13.73 4.86
CA PHE A 184 -0.09 -14.75 4.79
C PHE A 184 -0.36 -15.93 5.73
N ILE A 185 -0.67 -15.65 7.00
CA ILE A 185 -0.94 -16.69 8.00
C ILE A 185 -2.16 -17.54 7.60
N SER A 186 -3.18 -16.93 6.99
CA SER A 186 -4.42 -17.60 6.57
C SER A 186 -4.29 -18.34 5.23
N GLY A 187 -3.11 -18.34 4.60
CA GLY A 187 -2.87 -19.04 3.34
C GLY A 187 -3.37 -18.33 2.08
N VAL A 188 -3.68 -17.03 2.14
CA VAL A 188 -4.22 -16.27 1.00
C VAL A 188 -3.21 -16.12 -0.14
N PHE A 189 -1.93 -15.96 0.19
CA PHE A 189 -0.84 -15.77 -0.78
C PHE A 189 0.03 -17.01 -0.97
N MET A 190 -0.39 -18.16 -0.43
CA MET A 190 0.38 -19.39 -0.52
C MET A 190 -0.05 -20.19 -1.72
N VAL A 191 0.86 -20.47 -2.64
CA VAL A 191 0.62 -21.33 -3.80
C VAL A 191 1.40 -22.61 -3.56
N SER A 192 0.73 -23.76 -3.49
CA SER A 192 1.32 -25.11 -3.52
C SER A 192 2.32 -25.50 -2.40
N GLY A 193 2.54 -24.68 -1.36
CA GLY A 193 3.36 -25.04 -0.20
C GLY A 193 2.54 -25.61 0.96
N GLU A 194 3.05 -26.66 1.63
CA GLU A 194 2.51 -27.08 2.93
C GLU A 194 2.67 -25.92 3.93
N THR A 195 1.56 -25.38 4.43
CA THR A 195 1.59 -24.35 5.48
C THR A 195 2.31 -24.91 6.70
N PRO A 196 3.38 -24.27 7.22
CA PRO A 196 4.01 -24.70 8.46
C PRO A 196 2.98 -24.87 9.57
N GLU A 197 3.09 -25.95 10.36
CA GLU A 197 2.06 -26.34 11.33
C GLU A 197 1.76 -25.24 12.36
N TRP A 198 2.80 -24.56 12.84
CA TRP A 198 2.67 -23.43 13.76
C TRP A 198 1.84 -22.29 13.17
N MET A 199 2.01 -22.01 11.88
CA MET A 199 1.31 -20.94 11.18
C MET A 199 -0.15 -21.34 10.97
N ASN A 200 -0.40 -22.58 10.56
CA ASN A 200 -1.76 -23.10 10.41
C ASN A 200 -2.51 -23.10 11.75
N THR A 201 -1.84 -23.49 12.85
CA THR A 201 -2.41 -23.47 14.21
C THR A 201 -2.83 -22.07 14.64
N ILE A 202 -1.98 -21.07 14.39
CA ILE A 202 -2.31 -19.67 14.70
C ILE A 202 -3.43 -19.15 13.78
N ALA A 203 -3.44 -19.56 12.50
CA ALA A 203 -4.43 -19.11 11.54
C ALA A 203 -5.86 -19.42 11.97
N TRP A 204 -6.09 -20.60 12.56
CA TRP A 204 -7.40 -21.05 13.04
C TRP A 204 -7.98 -20.21 14.19
N ILE A 205 -7.21 -19.30 14.78
CA ILE A 205 -7.72 -18.35 15.77
C ILE A 205 -8.49 -17.20 15.09
N PHE A 206 -8.11 -16.84 13.86
CA PHE A 206 -8.53 -15.61 13.21
C PHE A 206 -9.67 -15.80 12.21
N PRO A 207 -10.58 -14.82 12.07
CA PRO A 207 -11.75 -14.94 11.21
C PRO A 207 -11.41 -15.02 9.71
N LEU A 208 -10.25 -14.53 9.29
CA LEU A 208 -9.82 -14.59 7.90
C LEU A 208 -9.58 -16.04 7.42
N LYS A 209 -8.94 -16.89 8.23
CA LYS A 209 -8.72 -18.31 7.90
C LYS A 209 -10.05 -19.03 7.68
N HIS A 210 -11.01 -18.84 8.58
CA HIS A 210 -12.34 -19.44 8.44
C HIS A 210 -13.06 -18.99 7.17
N MET A 211 -13.01 -17.70 6.83
CA MET A 211 -13.62 -17.21 5.59
C MET A 211 -12.95 -17.84 4.36
N VAL A 212 -11.62 -17.90 4.33
CA VAL A 212 -10.86 -18.51 3.23
C VAL A 212 -11.23 -19.98 3.08
N THR A 213 -11.29 -20.75 4.18
CA THR A 213 -11.69 -22.16 4.15
C THR A 213 -13.09 -22.34 3.59
N VAL A 214 -14.09 -21.58 4.08
CA VAL A 214 -15.47 -21.70 3.58
C VAL A 214 -15.55 -21.32 2.11
N PHE A 215 -14.85 -20.28 1.66
CA PHE A 215 -14.83 -19.88 0.25
C PHE A 215 -14.17 -20.95 -0.63
N SER A 216 -13.05 -21.51 -0.19
CA SER A 216 -12.34 -22.58 -0.90
C SER A 216 -13.18 -23.85 -1.00
N ASP A 217 -13.79 -24.28 0.09
CA ASP A 217 -14.63 -25.48 0.11
C ASP A 217 -15.92 -25.30 -0.70
N ALA A 218 -16.51 -24.11 -0.63
CA ALA A 218 -17.68 -23.77 -1.43
C ALA A 218 -17.40 -23.80 -2.94
N LEU A 219 -16.16 -23.49 -3.35
CA LEU A 219 -15.74 -23.55 -4.74
C LEU A 219 -15.12 -24.91 -5.12
N ASN A 220 -14.92 -25.84 -4.19
CA ASN A 220 -14.32 -27.13 -4.51
C ASN A 220 -15.34 -28.06 -5.23
N PRO A 221 -15.09 -28.48 -6.49
CA PRO A 221 -16.03 -29.31 -7.24
C PRO A 221 -16.21 -30.72 -6.65
N TYR A 222 -15.20 -31.22 -5.94
CA TYR A 222 -15.17 -32.56 -5.37
C TYR A 222 -15.89 -32.67 -4.03
N LEU A 223 -16.13 -31.55 -3.33
CA LEU A 223 -16.88 -31.54 -2.08
C LEU A 223 -18.38 -31.54 -2.34
N THR A 224 -19.13 -32.39 -1.65
CA THR A 224 -20.60 -32.45 -1.75
C THR A 224 -21.25 -31.66 -0.61
N GLY A 225 -22.42 -31.05 -0.86
CA GLY A 225 -23.18 -30.27 0.13
C GLY A 225 -23.51 -28.85 -0.30
N SER A 226 -24.17 -28.12 0.61
CA SER A 226 -24.61 -26.73 0.39
C SER A 226 -23.51 -25.69 0.58
N GLY A 227 -22.31 -26.10 1.02
CA GLY A 227 -21.20 -25.21 1.36
C GLY A 227 -21.35 -24.50 2.72
N PHE A 228 -22.43 -24.73 3.47
CA PHE A 228 -22.60 -24.16 4.80
C PHE A 228 -21.72 -24.87 5.83
N GLN A 229 -20.89 -24.09 6.52
CA GLN A 229 -20.04 -24.55 7.63
C GLN A 229 -20.30 -23.66 8.85
N TRP A 230 -21.22 -24.12 9.71
CA TRP A 230 -21.75 -23.33 10.82
C TRP A 230 -20.72 -23.05 11.91
N ASP A 231 -19.77 -23.96 12.10
CA ASP A 231 -18.65 -23.83 13.01
C ASP A 231 -17.74 -22.65 12.61
N HIS A 232 -17.39 -22.55 11.32
CA HIS A 232 -16.59 -21.44 10.80
C HIS A 232 -17.35 -20.11 10.86
N LEU A 233 -18.64 -20.11 10.49
CA LEU A 233 -19.50 -18.94 10.61
C LEU A 233 -19.65 -18.46 12.05
N ALA A 234 -19.73 -19.38 13.03
CA ALA A 234 -19.81 -19.04 14.44
C ALA A 234 -18.55 -18.33 14.94
N VAL A 235 -17.35 -18.80 14.54
CA VAL A 235 -16.09 -18.14 14.90
C VAL A 235 -16.00 -16.73 14.29
N ILE A 236 -16.37 -16.59 13.01
CA ILE A 236 -16.38 -15.28 12.34
C ILE A 236 -17.36 -14.32 13.04
N ALA A 237 -18.55 -14.80 13.39
CA ALA A 237 -19.56 -14.03 14.10
C ALA A 237 -19.10 -13.63 15.51
N LEU A 238 -18.41 -14.53 16.24
CA LEU A 238 -17.85 -14.25 17.56
C LEU A 238 -16.82 -13.11 17.50
N TRP A 239 -15.93 -13.12 16.51
CA TRP A 239 -15.01 -12.01 16.26
C TRP A 239 -15.73 -10.71 15.93
N GLY A 240 -16.85 -10.78 15.22
CA GLY A 240 -17.69 -9.61 14.92
C GLY A 240 -18.33 -9.03 16.16
N VAL A 241 -18.83 -9.89 17.06
CA VAL A 241 -19.33 -9.48 18.38
C VAL A 241 -18.21 -8.87 19.21
N ALA A 242 -17.03 -9.49 19.26
CA ALA A 242 -15.88 -8.96 19.98
C ALA A 242 -15.45 -7.58 19.45
N GLY A 243 -15.40 -7.41 18.13
CA GLY A 243 -15.12 -6.11 17.49
C GLY A 243 -16.17 -5.06 17.81
N ALA A 244 -17.46 -5.43 17.78
CA ALA A 244 -18.54 -4.51 18.11
C ALA A 244 -18.50 -4.09 19.59
N LEU A 245 -18.25 -5.05 20.50
CA LEU A 245 -18.06 -4.76 21.93
C LEU A 245 -16.86 -3.85 22.18
N MET A 246 -15.75 -4.08 21.46
CA MET A 246 -14.56 -3.23 21.54
C MET A 246 -14.84 -1.81 21.03
N ALA A 247 -15.58 -1.67 19.92
CA ALA A 247 -16.02 -0.37 19.42
C ALA A 247 -16.94 0.35 20.42
N LEU A 248 -17.92 -0.35 21.00
CA LEU A 248 -18.81 0.21 22.03
C LEU A 248 -18.05 0.62 23.29
N TRP A 249 -17.08 -0.18 23.71
CA TRP A 249 -16.20 0.12 24.84
C TRP A 249 -15.36 1.38 24.59
N ALA A 250 -14.82 1.54 23.37
CA ALA A 250 -14.06 2.72 22.97
C ALA A 250 -14.93 3.99 23.02
N LEU A 251 -16.17 3.92 22.53
CA LEU A 251 -17.14 5.02 22.57
C LEU A 251 -17.57 5.39 24.01
N ARG A 252 -17.91 4.39 24.83
CA ARG A 252 -18.39 4.60 26.21
C ARG A 252 -17.33 5.17 27.14
N GLY A 253 -16.07 4.73 26.97
CA GLY A 253 -14.98 5.14 27.84
C GLY A 253 -14.46 6.56 27.58
N GLY A 254 -14.97 7.28 26.58
CA GLY A 254 -14.37 8.54 26.11
C GLY A 254 -12.92 8.38 25.65
N ARG A 255 -12.50 7.13 25.38
CA ARG A 255 -11.14 6.73 24.98
C ARG A 255 -10.89 6.95 23.49
N GLU A 256 -11.85 7.58 22.80
CA GLU A 256 -11.67 8.06 21.45
C GLU A 256 -10.39 8.90 21.39
N ALA A 257 -9.48 8.47 20.53
CA ALA A 257 -8.20 9.12 20.42
C ALA A 257 -8.40 10.55 19.88
N ARG A 258 -8.20 11.55 20.74
CA ARG A 258 -8.38 12.97 20.40
C ARG A 258 -7.25 13.47 19.50
N PRO A 259 -7.55 14.32 18.50
CA PRO A 259 -6.53 14.93 17.66
C PRO A 259 -5.51 15.70 18.52
N ALA A 260 -4.22 15.61 18.18
CA ALA A 260 -3.13 16.24 18.93
C ALA A 260 -3.30 17.77 19.11
N VAL A 261 -4.05 18.43 18.22
CA VAL A 261 -4.37 19.86 18.29
C VAL A 261 -5.14 20.23 19.57
N GLU A 262 -6.00 19.35 20.09
CA GLU A 262 -6.71 19.58 21.36
C GLU A 262 -5.79 19.47 22.57
N ARG A 263 -4.67 18.73 22.48
CA ARG A 263 -3.69 18.62 23.57
C ARG A 263 -2.79 19.86 23.68
N ALA A 264 -2.57 20.57 22.58
CA ALA A 264 -1.73 21.77 22.54
C ALA A 264 -2.42 23.03 23.07
N GLY A 265 -3.74 23.01 23.29
CA GLY A 265 -4.54 24.16 23.75
C GLY A 265 -4.19 24.67 25.16
N GLY A 266 -3.27 24.01 25.88
CA GLY A 266 -2.79 24.43 27.20
C GLY A 266 -1.42 25.11 27.22
N ALA A 267 -0.71 25.18 26.09
CA ALA A 267 0.56 25.91 26.04
C ALA A 267 0.27 27.41 26.07
N ARG A 268 0.50 28.06 27.23
CA ARG A 268 0.58 29.52 27.30
C ARG A 268 1.57 29.97 26.24
N VAL A 269 1.07 30.66 25.22
CA VAL A 269 1.90 31.48 24.35
C VAL A 269 2.45 32.57 25.25
N VAL A 270 3.61 32.33 25.86
CA VAL A 270 4.42 33.42 26.38
C VAL A 270 4.78 34.23 25.15
N PRO A 271 4.36 35.50 25.04
CA PRO A 271 4.93 36.39 24.04
C PRO A 271 6.39 36.47 24.42
N ALA A 272 7.24 35.67 23.76
CA ALA A 272 8.64 35.98 23.75
C ALA A 272 8.69 37.33 23.03
N ASP A 273 9.12 38.36 23.74
CA ASP A 273 9.59 39.60 23.14
C ASP A 273 10.75 39.22 22.22
N ALA A 274 10.39 38.78 21.01
CA ALA A 274 11.32 38.37 19.99
C ALA A 274 11.93 39.64 19.44
N SER A 275 12.89 40.18 20.17
CA SER A 275 13.92 41.04 19.60
C SER A 275 14.40 40.33 18.33
N PRO A 276 14.30 40.95 17.14
CA PRO A 276 14.72 40.32 15.90
C PRO A 276 16.22 40.09 16.02
N LEU A 277 16.62 38.87 16.40
CA LEU A 277 17.99 38.44 16.34
C LEU A 277 18.39 38.63 14.88
N ARG A 278 19.32 39.54 14.63
CA ARG A 278 20.03 39.66 13.35
C ARG A 278 20.88 38.40 13.19
N ALA A 279 20.24 37.27 12.94
CA ALA A 279 20.92 36.07 12.55
C ALA A 279 21.54 36.33 11.18
N GLY A 280 22.85 36.08 11.05
CA GLY A 280 23.51 36.08 9.75
C GLY A 280 22.79 35.14 8.79
N ARG A 281 22.88 35.40 7.49
CA ARG A 281 22.28 34.52 6.48
C ARG A 281 22.81 33.09 6.70
N PRO A 282 21.94 32.10 6.99
CA PRO A 282 22.39 30.73 7.21
C PRO A 282 23.10 30.22 5.96
N SER A 283 24.16 29.41 6.13
CA SER A 283 24.89 28.85 5.00
C SER A 283 24.00 27.86 4.24
N LEU A 284 24.27 27.68 2.94
CA LEU A 284 23.54 26.71 2.11
C LEU A 284 23.59 25.29 2.70
N TRP A 285 24.72 24.92 3.32
CA TRP A 285 24.85 23.63 4.01
C TRP A 285 23.91 23.51 5.20
N THR A 286 23.78 24.54 6.04
CA THR A 286 22.85 24.52 7.19
C THR A 286 21.39 24.43 6.75
N LEU A 287 21.04 25.11 5.64
CA LEU A 287 19.71 25.01 5.05
C LEU A 287 19.44 23.62 4.47
N PHE A 288 20.44 23.02 3.82
CA PHE A 288 20.36 21.69 3.26
C PHE A 288 20.19 20.62 4.34
N THR A 289 21.06 20.59 5.35
CA THR A 289 20.99 19.61 6.45
C THR A 289 19.72 19.81 7.28
N GLY A 290 19.29 21.05 7.49
CA GLY A 290 18.02 21.38 8.12
C GLY A 290 16.82 20.83 7.33
N GLN A 291 16.84 20.94 5.99
CA GLN A 291 15.81 20.38 5.13
C GLN A 291 15.79 18.84 5.18
N VAL A 292 16.96 18.19 5.14
CA VAL A 292 17.06 16.73 5.26
C VAL A 292 16.49 16.27 6.62
N ALA A 293 16.90 16.92 7.72
CA ALA A 293 16.41 16.61 9.05
C ALA A 293 14.89 16.83 9.18
N HIS A 294 14.35 17.89 8.57
CA HIS A 294 12.91 18.14 8.54
C HIS A 294 12.14 17.07 7.77
N ALA A 295 12.62 16.69 6.58
CA ALA A 295 12.01 15.64 5.77
C ALA A 295 12.05 14.27 6.48
N GLN A 296 13.17 13.94 7.14
CA GLN A 296 13.27 12.75 8.01
C GLN A 296 12.25 12.78 9.14
N ALA A 297 12.15 13.90 9.86
CA ALA A 297 11.23 14.03 10.98
C ALA A 297 9.75 13.86 10.56
N ILE A 298 9.38 14.30 9.36
CA ILE A 298 8.03 14.09 8.83
C ILE A 298 7.81 12.60 8.53
N LEU A 299 8.74 11.97 7.83
CA LEU A 299 8.60 10.57 7.41
C LEU A 299 8.48 9.64 8.61
N TRP A 300 9.37 9.75 9.60
CA TRP A 300 9.33 8.89 10.79
C TRP A 300 8.10 9.11 11.69
N ARG A 301 7.40 10.24 11.52
CA ARG A 301 6.13 10.53 12.21
C ARG A 301 4.91 10.03 11.45
N ASP A 302 5.05 9.71 10.18
CA ASP A 302 4.00 9.13 9.36
C ASP A 302 4.07 7.60 9.41
N ALA A 303 3.27 7.01 10.31
CA ALA A 303 3.21 5.57 10.50
C ALA A 303 2.88 4.80 9.20
N SER A 304 2.07 5.36 8.30
CA SER A 304 1.72 4.71 7.03
C SER A 304 2.94 4.65 6.12
N SER A 305 3.65 5.78 5.98
CA SER A 305 4.89 5.83 5.20
C SER A 305 5.94 4.87 5.76
N VAL A 306 6.17 4.86 7.07
CA VAL A 306 7.12 3.94 7.73
C VAL A 306 6.71 2.48 7.51
N PHE A 307 5.43 2.16 7.64
CA PHE A 307 4.95 0.80 7.45
C PHE A 307 5.24 0.31 6.03
N PHE A 308 4.82 1.03 4.99
CA PHE A 308 5.00 0.56 3.61
C PHE A 308 6.44 0.67 3.11
N ALA A 309 7.19 1.70 3.52
CA ALA A 309 8.57 1.90 3.07
C ALA A 309 9.56 0.97 3.77
N VAL A 310 9.34 0.68 5.06
CA VAL A 310 10.33 -0.01 5.91
C VAL A 310 9.79 -1.35 6.39
N VAL A 311 8.66 -1.36 7.10
CA VAL A 311 8.16 -2.57 7.78
C VAL A 311 7.66 -3.63 6.80
N PHE A 312 6.95 -3.25 5.74
CA PHE A 312 6.39 -4.17 4.77
C PHE A 312 7.46 -4.96 4.00
N PRO A 313 8.51 -4.36 3.42
CA PRO A 313 9.57 -5.15 2.80
C PRO A 313 10.31 -6.05 3.81
N LEU A 314 10.54 -5.60 5.05
CA LEU A 314 11.09 -6.47 6.11
C LEU A 314 10.18 -7.67 6.40
N LEU A 315 8.88 -7.45 6.49
CA LEU A 315 7.88 -8.49 6.69
C LEU A 315 7.90 -9.51 5.54
N LEU A 316 7.97 -9.05 4.28
CA LEU A 316 8.02 -9.96 3.14
C LEU A 316 9.32 -10.79 3.10
N VAL A 317 10.46 -10.20 3.45
CA VAL A 317 11.74 -10.93 3.58
C VAL A 317 11.67 -11.97 4.69
N ALA A 318 11.00 -11.70 5.81
CA ALA A 318 10.86 -12.67 6.89
C ALA A 318 9.84 -13.78 6.59
N ILE A 319 8.70 -13.43 5.97
CA ILE A 319 7.59 -14.36 5.82
C ILE A 319 7.76 -15.24 4.58
N ILE A 320 8.07 -14.65 3.40
CA ILE A 320 7.99 -15.40 2.14
C ILE A 320 8.99 -16.57 2.11
N PRO A 321 10.31 -16.39 2.35
CA PRO A 321 11.25 -17.50 2.33
C PRO A 321 10.93 -18.55 3.40
N THR A 322 10.61 -18.11 4.62
CA THR A 322 10.28 -19.02 5.73
C THR A 322 9.05 -19.88 5.46
N VAL A 323 8.03 -19.33 4.80
CA VAL A 323 6.79 -20.06 4.49
C VAL A 323 6.98 -21.01 3.30
N ASN A 324 7.93 -20.74 2.40
CA ASN A 324 8.14 -21.55 1.20
C ASN A 324 9.21 -22.64 1.36
N GLY A 325 9.68 -22.92 2.58
CA GLY A 325 10.66 -24.00 2.84
C GLY A 325 12.05 -23.51 3.25
N GLY A 326 12.21 -22.21 3.51
CA GLY A 326 13.43 -21.62 4.08
C GLY A 326 14.19 -20.71 3.12
N GLY A 327 15.16 -19.98 3.69
CA GLY A 327 15.99 -19.05 2.93
C GLY A 327 16.96 -19.71 1.96
N ASP A 328 17.29 -20.99 2.20
CA ASP A 328 18.34 -21.74 1.50
C ASP A 328 17.87 -22.42 0.20
N LEU A 329 16.60 -22.22 -0.17
CA LEU A 329 16.07 -22.75 -1.42
C LEU A 329 16.70 -22.03 -2.61
N GLU A 330 17.33 -22.80 -3.49
CA GLU A 330 17.96 -22.26 -4.69
C GLU A 330 16.91 -21.99 -5.78
N ILE A 331 16.82 -20.75 -6.24
CA ILE A 331 15.90 -20.35 -7.32
C ILE A 331 16.58 -20.43 -8.69
N ARG A 332 17.81 -19.91 -8.78
CA ARG A 332 18.54 -19.74 -10.06
C ARG A 332 20.03 -19.60 -9.82
N GLU A 333 20.85 -20.46 -10.43
CA GLU A 333 22.31 -20.30 -10.51
C GLU A 333 22.98 -19.94 -9.16
N GLY A 334 22.62 -20.65 -8.09
CA GLY A 334 23.13 -20.42 -6.73
C GLY A 334 22.49 -19.25 -5.98
N LEU A 335 21.45 -18.61 -6.53
CA LEU A 335 20.70 -17.56 -5.85
C LEU A 335 19.65 -18.16 -4.91
N LEU A 336 19.83 -17.92 -3.62
CA LEU A 336 18.97 -18.39 -2.54
C LEU A 336 17.70 -17.54 -2.42
N LEU A 337 16.58 -18.15 -2.04
CA LEU A 337 15.27 -17.50 -1.88
C LEU A 337 15.32 -16.33 -0.89
N GLY A 338 16.04 -16.52 0.22
CA GLY A 338 16.23 -15.47 1.23
C GLY A 338 16.99 -14.25 0.68
N THR A 339 18.06 -14.47 -0.09
CA THR A 339 18.86 -13.37 -0.66
C THR A 339 18.16 -12.70 -1.84
N PHE A 340 17.42 -13.47 -2.64
CA PHE A 340 16.56 -12.94 -3.70
C PHE A 340 15.55 -11.94 -3.13
N PHE A 341 14.75 -12.35 -2.14
CA PHE A 341 13.74 -11.46 -1.54
C PHE A 341 14.39 -10.30 -0.79
N ALA A 342 15.54 -10.48 -0.14
CA ALA A 342 16.28 -9.37 0.47
C ALA A 342 16.68 -8.31 -0.58
N ALA A 343 17.21 -8.74 -1.73
CA ALA A 343 17.59 -7.85 -2.82
C ALA A 343 16.38 -7.12 -3.43
N THR A 344 15.33 -7.85 -3.81
CA THR A 344 14.15 -7.26 -4.47
C THR A 344 13.33 -6.39 -3.52
N MET A 345 13.19 -6.78 -2.24
CA MET A 345 12.48 -5.98 -1.24
C MET A 345 13.22 -4.71 -0.86
N ALA A 346 14.56 -4.70 -0.93
CA ALA A 346 15.31 -3.46 -0.79
C ALA A 346 14.96 -2.48 -1.93
N ILE A 347 14.94 -2.95 -3.18
CA ILE A 347 14.53 -2.14 -4.34
C ILE A 347 13.09 -1.66 -4.17
N TYR A 348 12.16 -2.52 -3.75
CA TYR A 348 10.79 -2.13 -3.41
C TYR A 348 10.73 -1.02 -2.35
N GLY A 349 11.41 -1.18 -1.22
CA GLY A 349 11.42 -0.18 -0.14
C GLY A 349 11.97 1.17 -0.62
N SER A 350 12.99 1.14 -1.47
CA SER A 350 13.53 2.35 -2.12
C SER A 350 12.53 2.98 -3.10
N ALA A 351 11.78 2.18 -3.86
CA ALA A 351 10.76 2.66 -4.78
C ALA A 351 9.58 3.27 -4.03
N VAL A 352 9.08 2.64 -2.96
CA VAL A 352 8.01 3.22 -2.13
C VAL A 352 8.48 4.53 -1.48
N THR A 353 9.68 4.57 -0.92
CA THR A 353 10.21 5.78 -0.28
C THR A 353 10.40 6.92 -1.28
N SER A 354 11.11 6.64 -2.38
CA SER A 354 11.59 7.65 -3.32
C SER A 354 10.58 7.96 -4.44
N PHE A 355 9.89 6.97 -4.99
CA PHE A 355 8.92 7.16 -6.07
C PHE A 355 7.49 7.41 -5.58
N VAL A 356 7.08 6.92 -4.41
CA VAL A 356 5.71 7.09 -3.89
C VAL A 356 5.61 8.17 -2.81
N ASN A 357 6.26 7.96 -1.67
CA ASN A 357 6.05 8.79 -0.47
C ASN A 357 6.63 10.20 -0.62
N MET A 358 7.87 10.32 -1.10
CA MET A 358 8.53 11.62 -1.28
C MET A 358 7.74 12.59 -2.19
N PRO A 359 7.33 12.22 -3.42
CA PRO A 359 6.59 13.12 -4.29
C PRO A 359 5.16 13.38 -3.80
N GLN A 360 4.50 12.41 -3.16
CA GLN A 360 3.20 12.63 -2.52
C GLN A 360 3.31 13.71 -1.45
N GLY A 361 4.27 13.60 -0.52
CA GLY A 361 4.46 14.60 0.53
C GLY A 361 4.75 15.99 -0.04
N LEU A 362 5.49 16.08 -1.16
CA LEU A 362 5.70 17.35 -1.86
C LEU A 362 4.41 17.95 -2.43
N ALA A 363 3.55 17.12 -3.01
CA ALA A 363 2.26 17.55 -3.55
C ALA A 363 1.28 17.95 -2.43
N GLU A 364 1.26 17.25 -1.30
CA GLU A 364 0.47 17.64 -0.13
C GLU A 364 0.94 18.99 0.45
N ASP A 365 2.25 19.21 0.52
CA ASP A 365 2.81 20.49 0.95
C ASP A 365 2.44 21.63 0.00
N ARG A 366 2.30 21.33 -1.30
CA ARG A 366 1.80 22.28 -2.30
C ARG A 366 0.33 22.63 -2.05
N GLU A 367 -0.52 21.63 -1.86
CA GLU A 367 -1.96 21.81 -1.59
C GLU A 367 -2.21 22.63 -0.32
N ARG A 368 -1.43 22.38 0.73
CA ARG A 368 -1.50 23.10 2.02
C ARG A 368 -0.85 24.48 1.99
N GLY A 369 -0.35 24.92 0.84
CA GLY A 369 0.36 26.19 0.68
C GLY A 369 1.64 26.29 1.51
N VAL A 370 2.21 25.16 1.97
CA VAL A 370 3.50 25.12 2.66
C VAL A 370 4.58 25.66 1.72
N LEU A 371 4.60 25.20 0.46
CA LEU A 371 5.59 25.65 -0.52
C LEU A 371 5.56 27.17 -0.78
N LYS A 372 4.38 27.78 -0.73
CA LYS A 372 4.24 29.25 -0.85
C LYS A 372 4.86 29.98 0.34
N ARG A 373 4.69 29.44 1.56
CA ARG A 373 5.29 29.97 2.79
C ARG A 373 6.81 29.76 2.81
N THR A 374 7.29 28.60 2.37
CA THR A 374 8.71 28.29 2.28
C THR A 374 9.44 29.23 1.33
N ARG A 375 8.81 29.69 0.24
CA ARG A 375 9.38 30.68 -0.68
C ARG A 375 9.64 32.06 -0.06
N ALA A 376 8.99 32.38 1.07
CA ALA A 376 9.27 33.61 1.81
C ALA A 376 10.47 33.47 2.77
N THR A 377 11.03 32.27 2.90
CA THR A 377 12.22 31.98 3.72
C THR A 377 13.49 32.02 2.85
N PRO A 378 14.70 32.09 3.44
CA PRO A 378 15.95 32.06 2.67
C PRO A 378 16.26 30.69 2.02
N LEU A 379 15.38 29.69 2.10
CA LEU A 379 15.60 28.35 1.55
C LEU A 379 15.43 28.33 0.02
N PRO A 380 16.50 28.09 -0.77
CA PRO A 380 16.38 27.99 -2.23
C PRO A 380 15.62 26.72 -2.65
N THR A 381 14.84 26.81 -3.72
CA THR A 381 14.07 25.66 -4.26
C THR A 381 14.96 24.44 -4.57
N GLY A 382 16.16 24.66 -5.12
CA GLY A 382 17.11 23.58 -5.42
C GLY A 382 17.56 22.83 -4.15
N VAL A 383 17.83 23.56 -3.06
CA VAL A 383 18.19 22.98 -1.76
C VAL A 383 17.00 22.23 -1.15
N MET A 384 15.79 22.77 -1.28
CA MET A 384 14.57 22.11 -0.81
C MET A 384 14.35 20.76 -1.49
N LEU A 385 14.49 20.71 -2.82
CA LEU A 385 14.31 19.48 -3.61
C LEU A 385 15.45 18.49 -3.36
N ALA A 386 16.70 18.94 -3.39
CA ALA A 386 17.86 18.09 -3.09
C ALA A 386 17.78 17.49 -1.68
N GLY A 387 17.34 18.28 -0.69
CA GLY A 387 17.16 17.80 0.68
C GLY A 387 16.09 16.71 0.81
N ARG A 388 15.01 16.77 0.00
CA ARG A 388 14.00 15.68 -0.03
C ARG A 388 14.53 14.41 -0.68
N VAL A 389 15.25 14.54 -1.79
CA VAL A 389 15.87 13.39 -2.48
C VAL A 389 16.86 12.70 -1.53
N VAL A 390 17.73 13.47 -0.88
CA VAL A 390 18.70 12.91 0.06
C VAL A 390 18.02 12.33 1.31
N ALA A 391 16.94 12.92 1.81
CA ALA A 391 16.16 12.31 2.88
C ALA A 391 15.56 10.96 2.45
N ALA A 392 15.00 10.85 1.24
CA ALA A 392 14.49 9.59 0.71
C ALA A 392 15.60 8.53 0.54
N LEU A 393 16.79 8.95 0.09
CA LEU A 393 17.97 8.08 -0.01
C LEU A 393 18.42 7.55 1.35
N VAL A 394 18.46 8.41 2.38
CA VAL A 394 18.83 7.99 3.73
C VAL A 394 17.84 6.94 4.26
N VAL A 395 16.53 7.12 4.08
CA VAL A 395 15.54 6.10 4.49
C VAL A 395 15.67 4.82 3.68
N SER A 396 15.93 4.93 2.38
CA SER A 396 16.16 3.76 1.51
C SER A 396 17.38 2.96 1.99
N LEU A 397 18.49 3.64 2.32
CA LEU A 397 19.70 3.00 2.84
C LEU A 397 19.48 2.38 4.23
N LEU A 398 18.75 3.05 5.13
CA LEU A 398 18.38 2.48 6.42
C LEU A 398 17.53 1.21 6.25
N THR A 399 16.63 1.21 5.26
CA THR A 399 15.80 0.05 4.93
C THR A 399 16.64 -1.09 4.36
N LEU A 400 17.58 -0.81 3.45
CA LEU A 400 18.54 -1.79 2.93
C LEU A 400 19.35 -2.43 4.06
N VAL A 401 19.87 -1.62 4.98
CA VAL A 401 20.63 -2.11 6.14
C VAL A 401 19.74 -2.97 7.03
N ALA A 402 18.52 -2.54 7.34
CA ALA A 402 17.59 -3.34 8.14
C ALA A 402 17.26 -4.68 7.49
N ILE A 403 17.04 -4.71 6.17
CA ILE A 403 16.79 -5.93 5.40
C ILE A 403 18.02 -6.85 5.40
N ALA A 404 19.22 -6.31 5.18
CA ALA A 404 20.45 -7.09 5.23
C ALA A 404 20.68 -7.71 6.61
N LEU A 405 20.47 -6.94 7.69
CA LEU A 405 20.58 -7.45 9.06
C LEU A 405 19.53 -8.54 9.36
N LEU A 406 18.30 -8.36 8.89
CA LEU A 406 17.24 -9.36 9.04
C LEU A 406 17.57 -10.64 8.27
N ALA A 407 18.04 -10.53 7.03
CA ALA A 407 18.44 -11.68 6.22
C ALA A 407 19.59 -12.45 6.87
N VAL A 408 20.60 -11.76 7.41
CA VAL A 408 21.67 -12.37 8.22
C VAL A 408 21.11 -13.08 9.44
N ALA A 409 20.21 -12.44 10.18
CA ALA A 409 19.64 -13.02 11.40
C ALA A 409 18.77 -14.26 11.14
N MET A 410 18.03 -14.30 10.04
CA MET A 410 17.07 -15.39 9.76
C MET A 410 17.64 -16.51 8.89
N TYR A 411 18.52 -16.18 7.94
CA TYR A 411 18.94 -17.11 6.90
C TYR A 411 20.46 -17.26 6.81
N SER A 412 21.24 -16.45 7.53
CA SER A 412 22.70 -16.51 7.52
C SER A 412 23.33 -16.63 6.12
N PRO A 413 22.89 -15.85 5.11
CA PRO A 413 23.41 -15.96 3.76
C PRO A 413 24.90 -15.58 3.72
N PRO A 414 25.67 -16.18 2.81
CA PRO A 414 27.06 -15.77 2.60
C PRO A 414 27.11 -14.31 2.14
N VAL A 415 28.15 -13.57 2.56
CA VAL A 415 28.37 -12.21 2.08
C VAL A 415 28.71 -12.28 0.59
N PRO A 416 27.87 -11.71 -0.30
CA PRO A 416 28.09 -11.87 -1.72
C PRO A 416 29.26 -11.01 -2.18
N PRO A 417 30.16 -11.52 -3.04
CA PRO A 417 31.31 -10.76 -3.51
C PRO A 417 30.91 -9.50 -4.31
N GLY A 418 29.73 -9.50 -4.93
CA GLY A 418 29.18 -8.39 -5.70
C GLY A 418 28.54 -7.26 -4.89
N TRP A 419 28.56 -7.32 -3.54
CA TRP A 419 27.88 -6.33 -2.69
C TRP A 419 28.23 -4.85 -2.95
N PRO A 420 29.48 -4.46 -3.33
CA PRO A 420 29.78 -3.05 -3.62
C PRO A 420 29.05 -2.56 -4.88
N VAL A 421 28.92 -3.43 -5.89
CA VAL A 421 28.16 -3.16 -7.10
C VAL A 421 26.67 -3.06 -6.77
N GLY A 422 26.17 -3.97 -5.92
CA GLY A 422 24.79 -3.91 -5.42
C GLY A 422 24.47 -2.59 -4.72
N LEU A 423 25.36 -2.11 -3.83
CA LEU A 423 25.19 -0.83 -3.15
C LEU A 423 25.20 0.35 -4.13
N LEU A 424 26.08 0.35 -5.12
CA LEU A 424 26.12 1.38 -6.16
C LEU A 424 24.81 1.40 -6.96
N VAL A 425 24.37 0.24 -7.45
CA VAL A 425 23.12 0.08 -8.21
C VAL A 425 21.93 0.53 -7.36
N PHE A 426 21.90 0.17 -6.08
CA PHE A 426 20.85 0.58 -5.15
C PHE A 426 20.76 2.11 -5.03
N VAL A 427 21.89 2.79 -4.80
CA VAL A 427 21.92 4.26 -4.68
C VAL A 427 21.51 4.94 -5.98
N LEU A 428 21.98 4.45 -7.12
CA LEU A 428 21.59 4.97 -8.44
C LEU A 428 20.08 4.77 -8.71
N SER A 429 19.56 3.60 -8.38
CA SER A 429 18.14 3.26 -8.55
C SER A 429 17.26 4.11 -7.65
N ALA A 430 17.57 4.21 -6.36
CA ALA A 430 16.83 5.02 -5.40
C ALA A 430 16.84 6.52 -5.78
N THR A 431 17.96 7.02 -6.30
CA THR A 431 18.06 8.39 -6.82
C THR A 431 17.18 8.57 -8.07
N THR A 432 17.22 7.60 -8.98
CA THR A 432 16.40 7.62 -10.20
C THR A 432 14.91 7.59 -9.88
N PHE A 433 14.48 6.73 -8.95
CA PHE A 433 13.10 6.68 -8.46
C PHE A 433 12.64 8.01 -7.86
N ALA A 434 13.52 8.69 -7.11
CA ALA A 434 13.22 10.01 -6.57
C ALA A 434 13.03 11.06 -7.68
N LEU A 435 13.89 11.04 -8.71
CA LEU A 435 13.79 11.94 -9.85
C LEU A 435 12.53 11.69 -10.69
N VAL A 436 12.22 10.42 -10.98
CA VAL A 436 10.98 10.05 -11.68
C VAL A 436 9.76 10.47 -10.87
N GLY A 437 9.77 10.24 -9.55
CA GLY A 437 8.71 10.66 -8.65
C GLY A 437 8.50 12.17 -8.65
N LEU A 438 9.59 12.94 -8.62
CA LEU A 438 9.55 14.40 -8.71
C LEU A 438 9.04 14.89 -10.07
N ALA A 439 9.39 14.20 -11.16
CA ALA A 439 8.85 14.47 -12.49
C ALA A 439 7.32 14.26 -12.50
N VAL A 440 6.81 13.17 -11.91
CA VAL A 440 5.36 12.93 -11.76
C VAL A 440 4.69 14.05 -10.93
N ALA A 441 5.28 14.43 -9.79
CA ALA A 441 4.76 15.52 -8.94
C ALA A 441 4.82 16.92 -9.59
N SER A 442 5.56 17.07 -10.70
CA SER A 442 5.58 18.29 -11.52
C SER A 442 4.45 18.31 -12.57
N LEU A 443 3.90 17.14 -12.91
CA LEU A 443 2.79 17.00 -13.86
C LEU A 443 1.44 16.98 -13.15
N VAL A 444 1.39 16.39 -11.95
CA VAL A 444 0.17 16.19 -11.18
C VAL A 444 0.15 17.12 -9.97
N HIS A 445 -0.97 17.82 -9.78
CA HIS A 445 -1.06 18.92 -8.82
C HIS A 445 -1.59 18.50 -7.44
N SER A 446 -2.31 17.37 -7.36
CA SER A 446 -2.91 16.90 -6.12
C SER A 446 -2.11 15.77 -5.47
N GLY A 447 -1.99 15.77 -4.14
CA GLY A 447 -1.31 14.73 -3.38
C GLY A 447 -1.93 13.35 -3.59
N GLN A 448 -3.26 13.26 -3.56
CA GLN A 448 -3.99 12.02 -3.83
C GLN A 448 -3.84 11.54 -5.27
N ALA A 449 -3.77 12.46 -6.23
CA ALA A 449 -3.53 12.11 -7.62
C ALA A 449 -2.09 11.65 -7.87
N VAL A 450 -1.10 12.25 -7.18
CA VAL A 450 0.29 11.78 -7.21
C VAL A 450 0.38 10.37 -6.63
N LEU A 451 -0.19 10.13 -5.45
CA LEU A 451 -0.23 8.79 -4.85
C LEU A 451 -0.91 7.76 -5.75
N GLY A 452 -2.06 8.10 -6.34
CA GLY A 452 -2.75 7.24 -7.29
C GLY A 452 -1.91 6.93 -8.53
N ALA A 453 -1.18 7.91 -9.07
CA ALA A 453 -0.31 7.73 -10.22
C ALA A 453 0.94 6.90 -9.88
N THR A 454 1.64 7.23 -8.79
CA THR A 454 2.89 6.56 -8.42
C THR A 454 2.64 5.15 -7.91
N LEU A 455 1.77 4.97 -6.91
CA LEU A 455 1.46 3.65 -6.36
C LEU A 455 0.66 2.79 -7.34
N GLY A 456 -0.27 3.39 -8.09
CA GLY A 456 -1.03 2.69 -9.12
C GLY A 456 -0.18 2.19 -10.28
N THR A 457 0.95 2.84 -10.57
CA THR A 457 1.94 2.35 -11.56
C THR A 457 2.92 1.38 -10.93
N LEU A 458 3.39 1.67 -9.70
CA LEU A 458 4.38 0.83 -9.00
C LEU A 458 3.87 -0.59 -8.77
N LEU A 459 2.61 -0.74 -8.36
CA LEU A 459 2.08 -2.02 -7.93
C LEU A 459 2.02 -3.07 -9.07
N PRO A 460 1.46 -2.77 -10.27
CA PRO A 460 1.60 -3.67 -11.42
C PRO A 460 3.06 -3.89 -11.84
N LEU A 461 3.89 -2.84 -11.79
CA LEU A 461 5.30 -2.95 -12.16
C LEU A 461 6.07 -3.90 -11.24
N CYS A 462 5.77 -3.95 -9.94
CA CYS A 462 6.42 -4.89 -9.01
C CYS A 462 6.21 -6.35 -9.42
N PHE A 463 5.07 -6.68 -10.02
CA PHE A 463 4.79 -8.03 -10.52
C PHE A 463 5.51 -8.34 -11.83
N ILE A 464 5.61 -7.36 -12.72
CA ILE A 464 6.26 -7.53 -14.04
C ILE A 464 7.80 -7.38 -13.94
N SER A 465 8.31 -6.86 -12.82
CA SER A 465 9.73 -6.55 -12.58
C SER A 465 10.40 -7.51 -11.60
N ASP A 466 9.89 -8.74 -11.46
CA ASP A 466 10.47 -9.79 -10.60
C ASP A 466 10.62 -9.39 -9.12
N ILE A 467 9.82 -8.43 -8.61
CA ILE A 467 9.94 -7.97 -7.22
C ILE A 467 9.19 -8.88 -6.26
N PHE A 468 7.93 -9.21 -6.57
CA PHE A 468 7.09 -10.06 -5.70
C PHE A 468 7.08 -11.53 -6.11
N VAL A 469 7.65 -11.86 -7.25
CA VAL A 469 7.55 -13.18 -7.87
C VAL A 469 8.94 -13.62 -8.31
N ALA A 470 9.28 -14.88 -8.02
CA ALA A 470 10.59 -15.45 -8.32
C ALA A 470 10.46 -16.57 -9.35
N GLY A 471 11.27 -16.53 -10.41
CA GLY A 471 11.42 -17.66 -11.34
C GLY A 471 10.19 -17.97 -12.19
N VAL A 472 9.41 -16.95 -12.55
CA VAL A 472 8.19 -17.18 -13.33
C VAL A 472 8.27 -16.53 -14.71
N ASP A 473 7.90 -17.30 -15.75
CA ASP A 473 8.03 -16.92 -17.16
C ASP A 473 6.85 -16.05 -17.61
N LEU A 474 7.04 -14.74 -17.62
CA LEU A 474 6.02 -13.78 -18.06
C LEU A 474 5.72 -13.95 -19.56
N PRO A 475 4.46 -13.75 -20.01
CA PRO A 475 4.15 -13.63 -21.43
C PRO A 475 5.02 -12.56 -22.10
N ASP A 476 5.52 -12.82 -23.31
CA ASP A 476 6.51 -11.98 -24.01
C ASP A 476 6.19 -10.49 -23.99
N VAL A 477 4.91 -10.12 -24.14
CA VAL A 477 4.45 -8.73 -24.10
C VAL A 477 4.66 -8.11 -22.73
N LEU A 478 4.27 -8.80 -21.65
CA LEU A 478 4.47 -8.32 -20.28
C LEU A 478 5.95 -8.28 -19.94
N ASP A 479 6.72 -9.30 -20.37
CA ASP A 479 8.16 -9.33 -20.17
C ASP A 479 8.85 -8.12 -20.81
N THR A 480 8.56 -7.88 -22.09
CA THR A 480 9.08 -6.73 -22.86
C THR A 480 8.73 -5.40 -22.21
N ILE A 481 7.49 -5.24 -21.73
CA ILE A 481 7.07 -4.02 -21.02
C ILE A 481 7.89 -3.82 -19.74
N GLY A 482 8.17 -4.89 -19.00
CA GLY A 482 8.99 -4.86 -17.78
C GLY A 482 10.37 -4.24 -18.02
N TRP A 483 10.99 -4.57 -19.17
CA TRP A 483 12.30 -4.05 -19.57
C TRP A 483 12.33 -2.58 -19.99
N ILE A 484 11.18 -1.91 -20.13
CA ILE A 484 11.14 -0.47 -20.42
C ILE A 484 11.44 0.34 -19.14
N PHE A 485 11.05 -0.17 -17.98
CA PHE A 485 11.05 0.58 -16.73
C PHE A 485 12.32 0.35 -15.89
N PRO A 486 12.79 1.37 -15.15
CA PRO A 486 14.01 1.26 -14.37
C PRO A 486 13.86 0.27 -13.19
N LEU A 487 12.62 -0.06 -12.79
CA LEU A 487 12.35 -0.96 -11.68
C LEU A 487 12.88 -2.38 -11.94
N ARG A 488 12.64 -2.94 -13.13
CA ARG A 488 13.14 -4.27 -13.50
C ARG A 488 14.65 -4.31 -13.62
N HIS A 489 15.24 -3.29 -14.23
CA HIS A 489 16.70 -3.18 -14.31
C HIS A 489 17.35 -3.06 -12.92
N ALA A 490 16.73 -2.30 -12.00
CA ALA A 490 17.19 -2.18 -10.63
C ALA A 490 17.08 -3.51 -9.85
N ALA A 491 15.94 -4.20 -9.95
CA ALA A 491 15.73 -5.50 -9.33
C ALA A 491 16.74 -6.53 -9.86
N ARG A 492 16.89 -6.64 -11.19
CA ARG A 492 17.80 -7.60 -11.82
C ARG A 492 19.27 -7.34 -11.46
N ALA A 493 19.73 -6.10 -11.59
CA ALA A 493 21.11 -5.76 -11.23
C ALA A 493 21.40 -5.94 -9.74
N MET A 494 20.39 -5.76 -8.86
CA MET A 494 20.52 -6.04 -7.44
C MET A 494 20.60 -7.55 -7.19
N THR A 495 19.73 -8.37 -7.80
CA THR A 495 19.76 -9.83 -7.64
C THR A 495 21.03 -10.46 -8.18
N ASP A 496 21.53 -9.96 -9.32
CA ASP A 496 22.79 -10.44 -9.92
C ASP A 496 24.03 -10.02 -9.07
N SER A 497 23.90 -9.01 -8.20
CA SER A 497 24.98 -8.60 -7.30
C SER A 497 25.09 -9.43 -6.02
N VAL A 498 24.04 -10.21 -5.70
CA VAL A 498 23.95 -11.04 -4.49
C VAL A 498 24.10 -12.53 -4.77
N THR A 499 24.47 -12.91 -6.00
CA THR A 499 24.83 -14.29 -6.36
C THR A 499 26.14 -14.72 -5.72
N ALA A 500 26.35 -16.04 -5.62
CA ALA A 500 27.57 -16.62 -5.04
C ALA A 500 28.84 -16.26 -5.82
N VAL A 501 28.71 -16.07 -7.14
CA VAL A 501 29.80 -15.68 -8.03
C VAL A 501 29.60 -14.23 -8.46
N ALA A 502 30.67 -13.43 -8.39
CA ALA A 502 30.63 -12.06 -8.89
C ALA A 502 30.58 -12.05 -10.42
N GLY A 503 29.45 -11.59 -10.97
CA GLY A 503 29.32 -11.30 -12.39
C GLY A 503 30.06 -10.03 -12.83
N PRO A 504 30.13 -9.76 -14.14
CA PRO A 504 30.62 -8.49 -14.66
C PRO A 504 29.72 -7.33 -14.23
N PHE A 505 30.26 -6.10 -14.28
CA PHE A 505 29.48 -4.91 -13.96
C PHE A 505 28.26 -4.76 -14.88
N PRO A 506 27.04 -4.52 -14.36
CA PRO A 506 25.79 -4.56 -15.12
C PRO A 506 25.54 -3.26 -15.92
N TRP A 507 26.40 -2.96 -16.91
CA TRP A 507 26.34 -1.73 -17.70
C TRP A 507 25.00 -1.49 -18.40
N SER A 508 24.37 -2.56 -18.92
CA SER A 508 23.07 -2.49 -19.60
C SER A 508 21.97 -1.95 -18.68
N HIS A 509 21.88 -2.48 -17.45
CA HIS A 509 20.91 -2.05 -16.46
C HIS A 509 21.18 -0.63 -15.97
N VAL A 510 22.44 -0.31 -15.69
CA VAL A 510 22.85 1.02 -15.25
C VAL A 510 22.56 2.08 -16.31
N ALA A 511 22.78 1.78 -17.59
CA ALA A 511 22.49 2.70 -18.69
C ALA A 511 21.00 3.09 -18.75
N VAL A 512 20.09 2.12 -18.60
CA VAL A 512 18.64 2.38 -18.60
C VAL A 512 18.21 3.19 -17.36
N ILE A 513 18.75 2.86 -16.18
CA ILE A 513 18.50 3.61 -14.95
C ILE A 513 18.92 5.08 -15.12
N LEU A 514 20.13 5.32 -15.65
CA LEU A 514 20.64 6.66 -15.91
C LEU A 514 19.87 7.40 -17.01
N ALA A 515 19.40 6.70 -18.05
CA ALA A 515 18.56 7.29 -19.08
C ALA A 515 17.24 7.82 -18.49
N TRP A 516 16.58 7.04 -17.63
CA TRP A 516 15.38 7.48 -16.91
C TRP A 516 15.64 8.66 -15.98
N ALA A 517 16.80 8.68 -15.30
CA ALA A 517 17.21 9.82 -14.49
C ALA A 517 17.39 11.09 -15.34
N ALA A 518 18.07 10.98 -16.49
CA ALA A 518 18.29 12.09 -17.41
C ALA A 518 16.96 12.64 -17.98
N VAL A 519 16.06 11.76 -18.44
CA VAL A 519 14.72 12.14 -18.91
C VAL A 519 13.94 12.87 -17.80
N SER A 520 13.98 12.35 -16.57
CA SER A 520 13.30 12.96 -15.43
C SER A 520 13.84 14.36 -15.12
N VAL A 521 15.16 14.55 -15.16
CA VAL A 521 15.79 15.87 -14.96
C VAL A 521 15.35 16.87 -16.04
N VAL A 522 15.26 16.44 -17.30
CA VAL A 522 14.76 17.29 -18.40
C VAL A 522 13.30 17.69 -18.17
N VAL A 523 12.44 16.75 -17.76
CA VAL A 523 11.02 17.03 -17.45
C VAL A 523 10.91 18.02 -16.28
N ILE A 524 11.67 17.82 -15.21
CA ILE A 524 11.70 18.71 -14.05
C ILE A 524 12.15 20.12 -14.47
N ALA A 525 13.26 20.22 -15.22
CA ALA A 525 13.84 21.50 -15.62
C ALA A 525 12.89 22.32 -16.54
N THR A 526 12.21 21.65 -17.48
CA THR A 526 11.29 22.31 -18.40
C THR A 526 10.00 22.78 -17.71
N ARG A 527 9.46 21.98 -16.79
CA ARG A 527 8.19 22.29 -16.11
C ARG A 527 8.33 23.30 -14.99
N PHE A 528 9.34 23.20 -14.13
CA PHE A 528 9.56 24.18 -13.04
C PHE A 528 9.88 25.58 -13.57
N ARG A 529 10.58 25.71 -14.71
CA ARG A 529 10.79 27.01 -15.38
C ARG A 529 9.49 27.65 -15.83
N SER A 530 8.53 26.85 -16.31
CA SER A 530 7.24 27.36 -16.79
C SER A 530 6.35 27.91 -15.67
N GLU A 531 6.45 27.35 -14.45
CA GLU A 531 5.75 27.86 -13.27
C GLU A 531 6.31 29.20 -12.81
N ALA A 532 7.65 29.34 -12.76
CA ALA A 532 8.31 30.59 -12.44
C ALA A 532 7.97 31.72 -13.42
N VAL A 533 7.85 31.40 -14.72
CA VAL A 533 7.46 32.36 -15.77
C VAL A 533 5.97 32.73 -15.70
N LYS A 534 5.08 31.78 -15.38
CA LYS A 534 3.63 32.05 -15.23
C LYS A 534 3.32 32.92 -14.02
N GLU A 535 4.04 32.74 -12.92
CA GLU A 535 3.84 33.50 -11.68
C GLU A 535 4.60 34.83 -11.66
N GLY A 536 5.62 35.00 -12.49
CA GLY A 536 6.36 36.25 -12.69
C GLY A 536 5.67 37.30 -13.57
N ARG A 537 4.48 37.02 -14.12
CA ARG A 537 3.69 38.03 -14.84
C ARG A 537 3.11 39.04 -13.85
N PRO A 538 3.52 40.32 -13.89
CA PRO A 538 2.95 41.33 -13.00
C PRO A 538 1.43 41.44 -13.22
N ALA A 539 0.67 41.51 -12.13
CA ALA A 539 -0.79 41.61 -12.12
C ALA A 539 -1.37 42.76 -12.97
N ARG A 540 -0.54 43.75 -13.35
CA ARG A 540 -0.91 44.85 -14.24
C ARG A 540 -1.29 44.41 -15.67
N ALA A 541 -0.81 43.26 -16.15
CA ALA A 541 -1.14 42.81 -17.51
C ALA A 541 -2.56 42.22 -17.65
N ARG A 542 -3.21 41.81 -16.53
CA ARG A 542 -4.57 41.23 -16.58
C ARG A 542 -5.69 42.29 -16.54
N VAL A 543 -5.39 43.52 -16.13
CA VAL A 543 -6.38 44.62 -16.12
C VAL A 543 -6.42 45.36 -17.47
N SER A 544 -5.31 45.35 -18.23
CA SER A 544 -5.25 45.97 -19.56
C SER A 544 -6.05 45.21 -20.62
N ALA A 545 -6.07 43.86 -20.55
CA ALA A 545 -6.80 43.03 -21.52
C ALA A 545 -8.33 42.96 -21.30
N ALA A 546 -8.85 43.58 -20.23
CA ALA A 546 -10.29 43.70 -19.98
C ALA A 546 -10.84 45.09 -20.31
N ARG A 547 -10.02 45.97 -20.91
CA ARG A 547 -10.39 47.31 -21.36
C ARG A 547 -9.96 47.61 -22.82
N GLY A 548 -9.73 46.56 -23.61
CA GLY A 548 -9.47 46.66 -25.05
C GLY A 548 -10.70 46.25 -25.83
#